data_AF-A0A453BUD1-F1
#
_entry.id   AF-A0A453BUD1-F1
#
_cell.length_a   1.000
_cell.length_b   1.000
_cell.length_c   1.000
_cell.angle_alpha   90.00
_cell.angle_beta   90.00
_cell.angle_gamma   90.00
#
_symmetry.space_group_name_H-M   'P 1'
#
loop_
_entity.id
_entity.type
_entity.pdbx_description
1 polymer ?
#
loop_
_entity_poly.entity_id
_entity_poly.type
_entity_poly.pdbx_seq_one_letter_code
_entity_poly.pdbx_strand_id
1 'polypeptide(L)'
;MDHALWAYELEKKRSQYSAFKDELLVNPSEVTRRMEMTISKRKEHNSEGTGFLPRAEIVQDEHPLSLGKTSVWNQHFQESETVEQIDRDVKRTHPEMQFFNGGSSDALSNQESLKRILTIFAKLNPGIRYVQGMNEVLAPLYYVFKNDPDQSNSASAESDAFFCFVEVLSGFRDNFCKQLDNSVVGIRSTISKLSQLLKRHDEELWRHLEVVTK
;
A
#
# COMPACT_ATOMS: atom_id res chain seq x y z
N MET A 1 -26.33 -9.78 13.87
CA MET A 1 -26.24 -9.44 12.44
C MET A 1 -27.06 -10.47 11.67
N ASP A 2 -27.91 -10.02 10.76
CA ASP A 2 -28.73 -10.91 9.94
C ASP A 2 -27.85 -11.57 8.86
N HIS A 3 -27.82 -12.90 8.83
CA HIS A 3 -26.91 -13.68 7.99
C HIS A 3 -27.18 -13.46 6.49
N ALA A 4 -28.39 -13.02 6.12
CA ALA A 4 -28.76 -12.66 4.76
C ALA A 4 -28.11 -11.35 4.27
N LEU A 5 -27.86 -10.40 5.18
CA LEU A 5 -27.19 -9.14 4.85
C LEU A 5 -25.69 -9.33 4.61
N TRP A 6 -25.11 -10.39 5.16
CA TRP A 6 -23.68 -10.68 5.05
C TRP A 6 -23.24 -11.00 3.63
N ALA A 7 -23.97 -11.86 2.92
CA ALA A 7 -23.66 -12.21 1.54
C ALA A 7 -23.75 -10.99 0.61
N TYR A 8 -24.74 -10.12 0.83
CA TYR A 8 -24.89 -8.88 0.09
C TYR A 8 -23.72 -7.92 0.34
N GLU A 9 -23.30 -7.74 1.61
CA GLU A 9 -22.20 -6.85 1.93
C GLU A 9 -20.86 -7.39 1.38
N LEU A 10 -20.63 -8.71 1.44
CA LEU A 10 -19.47 -9.34 0.82
C LEU A 10 -19.41 -9.07 -0.69
N GLU A 11 -20.52 -9.29 -1.39
CA GLU A 11 -20.58 -9.08 -2.84
C GLU A 11 -20.31 -7.61 -3.21
N LYS A 12 -20.90 -6.68 -2.46
CA LYS A 12 -20.67 -5.25 -2.61
C LYS A 12 -19.20 -4.88 -2.40
N LYS A 13 -18.55 -5.43 -1.37
CA LYS A 13 -17.12 -5.21 -1.09
C LYS A 13 -16.26 -5.80 -2.20
N ARG A 14 -16.53 -7.03 -2.64
CA ARG A 14 -15.83 -7.70 -3.75
C ARG A 14 -15.91 -6.90 -5.05
N SER A 15 -17.09 -6.39 -5.37
CA SER A 15 -17.30 -5.47 -6.50
C SER A 15 -16.50 -4.17 -6.34
N GLN A 16 -16.49 -3.58 -5.13
CA GLN A 16 -15.73 -2.37 -4.85
C GLN A 16 -14.21 -2.57 -5.03
N TYR A 17 -13.66 -3.69 -4.55
CA TYR A 17 -12.25 -4.00 -4.73
C TYR A 17 -11.89 -4.23 -6.21
N SER A 18 -12.79 -4.86 -6.99
CA SER A 18 -12.61 -5.00 -8.43
C SER A 18 -12.48 -3.64 -9.12
N ALA A 19 -13.34 -2.68 -8.77
CA ALA A 19 -13.26 -1.33 -9.30
C ALA A 19 -11.92 -0.64 -8.94
N PHE A 20 -11.42 -0.83 -7.72
CA PHE A 20 -10.11 -0.32 -7.33
C PHE A 20 -8.96 -0.91 -8.16
N LYS A 21 -9.01 -2.22 -8.47
CA LYS A 21 -8.01 -2.85 -9.34
C LYS A 21 -7.99 -2.21 -10.72
N ASP A 22 -9.17 -2.03 -11.31
CA ASP A 22 -9.30 -1.48 -12.66
C ASP A 22 -8.85 -0.01 -12.73
N GLU A 23 -9.14 0.77 -11.69
CA GLU A 23 -8.80 2.20 -11.65
C GLU A 23 -7.32 2.47 -11.29
N LEU A 24 -6.77 1.71 -10.33
CA LEU A 24 -5.50 2.06 -9.69
C LEU A 24 -4.29 1.26 -10.20
N LEU A 25 -4.52 0.13 -10.87
CA LEU A 25 -3.46 -0.74 -11.42
C LEU A 25 -3.32 -0.64 -12.95
N VAL A 26 -3.84 0.44 -13.54
CA VAL A 26 -3.77 0.73 -14.97
C VAL A 26 -2.33 0.65 -15.50
N ASN A 27 -2.18 0.08 -16.70
CA ASN A 27 -0.88 -0.14 -17.33
C ASN A 27 -0.07 1.18 -17.43
N PRO A 28 1.23 1.18 -17.07
CA PRO A 28 2.09 2.35 -17.15
C PRO A 28 2.05 3.07 -18.51
N SER A 29 1.88 2.34 -19.62
CA SER A 29 1.77 2.92 -20.96
C SER A 29 0.50 3.75 -21.17
N GLU A 30 -0.61 3.39 -20.51
CA GLU A 30 -1.86 4.14 -20.57
C GLU A 30 -1.79 5.39 -19.67
N VAL A 31 -1.07 5.29 -18.54
CA VAL A 31 -0.74 6.44 -17.69
C VAL A 31 0.12 7.44 -18.47
N THR A 32 1.21 7.00 -19.12
CA THR A 32 2.04 7.84 -19.99
C THR A 32 1.23 8.48 -21.11
N ARG A 33 0.36 7.70 -21.78
CA ARG A 33 -0.49 8.22 -22.86
C ARG A 33 -1.51 9.25 -22.36
N ARG A 34 -2.12 9.05 -21.19
CA ARG A 34 -3.02 10.05 -20.55
C ARG A 34 -2.25 11.30 -20.14
N MET A 35 -1.01 11.14 -19.69
CA MET A 35 -0.10 12.23 -19.35
C MET A 35 0.27 13.07 -20.58
N GLU A 36 0.65 12.43 -21.68
CA GLU A 36 0.90 13.07 -22.99
C GLU A 36 -0.36 13.77 -23.52
N MET A 37 -1.54 13.15 -23.42
CA MET A 37 -2.81 13.75 -23.86
C MET A 37 -3.21 14.97 -23.02
N THR A 38 -2.96 14.96 -21.72
CA THR A 38 -3.26 16.07 -20.80
C THR A 38 -2.34 17.27 -21.08
N ILE A 39 -1.06 17.00 -21.35
CA ILE A 39 -0.08 18.00 -21.77
C ILE A 39 -0.48 18.63 -23.11
N SER A 40 -0.91 17.80 -24.09
CA SER A 40 -1.36 18.28 -25.40
C SER A 40 -2.63 19.14 -25.32
N LYS A 41 -3.64 18.73 -24.53
CA LYS A 41 -4.90 19.47 -24.36
C LYS A 41 -4.72 20.86 -23.70
N ARG A 42 -3.76 21.00 -22.77
CA ARG A 42 -3.43 22.30 -22.15
C ARG A 42 -2.71 23.24 -23.12
N LYS A 43 -1.92 22.70 -24.05
CA LYS A 43 -1.24 23.50 -25.09
C LYS A 43 -2.22 24.05 -26.14
N GLU A 44 -3.26 23.29 -26.50
CA GLU A 44 -4.27 23.72 -27.46
C GLU A 44 -5.14 24.90 -26.96
N HIS A 45 -5.37 25.02 -25.65
CA HIS A 45 -6.12 26.14 -25.07
C HIS A 45 -5.35 27.48 -25.05
N ASN A 46 -4.07 27.50 -25.44
CA ASN A 46 -3.20 28.67 -25.33
C ASN A 46 -2.67 29.20 -26.68
N SER A 47 -3.15 28.69 -27.81
CA SER A 47 -2.65 29.10 -29.12
C SER A 47 -3.78 29.46 -30.11
N GLU A 48 -4.29 30.69 -29.99
CA GLU A 48 -4.84 31.39 -31.15
C GLU A 48 -3.75 32.26 -31.76
N GLY A 49 -3.34 31.92 -32.98
CA GLY A 49 -2.73 32.87 -33.92
C GLY A 49 -1.22 32.77 -34.15
N THR A 50 -0.90 32.66 -35.43
CA THR A 50 0.38 32.95 -36.13
C THR A 50 1.44 31.86 -36.20
N GLY A 51 1.78 31.52 -37.46
CA GLY A 51 2.66 30.43 -37.88
C GLY A 51 4.15 30.68 -37.62
N PHE A 52 4.55 30.55 -36.36
CA PHE A 52 5.90 30.19 -35.97
C PHE A 52 5.80 28.92 -35.12
N LEU A 53 6.62 27.90 -35.38
CA LEU A 53 6.72 26.73 -34.49
C LEU A 53 7.19 27.25 -33.12
N PRO A 54 6.33 27.22 -32.07
CA PRO A 54 6.71 27.78 -30.78
C PRO A 54 7.82 26.90 -30.21
N ARG A 55 8.97 27.50 -29.87
CA ARG A 55 9.94 26.84 -29.00
C ARG A 55 9.24 26.68 -27.66
N ALA A 56 8.79 25.47 -27.33
CA ALA A 56 8.08 25.19 -26.10
C ALA A 56 8.92 25.64 -24.91
N GLU A 57 8.51 26.70 -24.22
CA GLU A 57 9.01 27.00 -22.89
C GLU A 57 8.63 25.82 -21.99
N ILE A 58 9.64 25.11 -21.50
CA ILE A 58 9.45 24.03 -20.55
C ILE A 58 9.03 24.71 -19.24
N VAL A 59 7.74 24.65 -18.91
CA VAL A 59 7.23 25.03 -17.60
C VAL A 59 8.01 24.22 -16.56
N GLN A 60 8.77 24.88 -15.69
CA GLN A 60 9.72 24.21 -14.79
C GLN A 60 9.07 23.14 -13.89
N ASP A 61 7.76 23.23 -13.64
CA ASP A 61 7.00 22.27 -12.82
C ASP A 61 6.55 21.00 -13.58
N GLU A 62 6.71 20.94 -14.90
CA GLU A 62 6.37 19.75 -15.71
C GLU A 62 7.61 18.95 -16.15
N HIS A 63 8.79 19.29 -15.61
CA HIS A 63 10.05 18.60 -15.91
C HIS A 63 10.17 17.27 -15.13
N PRO A 64 10.72 16.19 -15.73
CA PRO A 64 10.96 14.90 -15.06
C PRO A 64 11.95 14.96 -13.89
N LEU A 65 12.66 16.08 -13.72
CA LEU A 65 13.52 16.37 -12.56
C LEU A 65 12.97 17.50 -11.69
N SER A 66 11.71 17.91 -11.89
CA SER A 66 11.13 18.98 -11.09
C SER A 66 10.93 18.50 -9.65
N LEU A 67 11.44 19.29 -8.71
CA LEU A 67 11.29 19.05 -7.27
C LEU A 67 9.96 19.60 -6.73
N GLY A 68 9.12 20.14 -7.61
CA GLY A 68 7.79 20.65 -7.27
C GLY A 68 6.92 19.56 -6.68
N LYS A 69 6.35 19.80 -5.49
CA LYS A 69 5.47 18.84 -4.79
C LYS A 69 4.19 18.50 -5.57
N THR A 70 3.85 19.30 -6.58
CA THR A 70 2.66 19.16 -7.43
C THR A 70 2.96 18.60 -8.82
N SER A 71 4.22 18.27 -9.12
CA SER A 71 4.56 17.71 -10.42
C SER A 71 4.05 16.28 -10.55
N VAL A 72 3.43 15.98 -11.70
CA VAL A 72 2.96 14.64 -12.06
C VAL A 72 4.12 13.63 -12.00
N TRP A 73 5.35 14.07 -12.33
CA TRP A 73 6.55 13.25 -12.25
C TRP A 73 6.95 12.92 -10.82
N ASN A 74 6.91 13.89 -9.90
CA ASN A 74 7.24 13.66 -8.49
C ASN A 74 6.27 12.65 -7.86
N GLN A 75 4.98 12.76 -8.17
CA GLN A 75 3.98 11.77 -7.77
C GLN A 75 4.29 10.39 -8.36
N HIS A 76 4.62 10.32 -9.66
CA HIS A 76 4.98 9.06 -10.32
C HIS A 76 6.21 8.40 -9.69
N PHE A 77 7.27 9.16 -9.39
CA PHE A 77 8.47 8.60 -8.75
C PHE A 77 8.20 8.07 -7.34
N GLN A 78 7.43 8.80 -6.53
CA GLN A 78 7.05 8.34 -5.18
C GLN A 78 6.18 7.09 -5.23
N GLU A 79 5.29 6.99 -6.22
CA GLU A 79 4.47 5.79 -6.45
C GLU A 79 5.34 4.60 -6.88
N SER A 80 6.28 4.81 -7.80
CA SER A 80 7.22 3.77 -8.26
C SER A 80 8.11 3.27 -7.12
N GLU A 81 8.68 4.17 -6.30
CA GLU A 81 9.48 3.80 -5.13
C GLU A 81 8.66 2.96 -4.13
N THR A 82 7.40 3.35 -3.90
CA THR A 82 6.48 2.61 -3.02
C THR A 82 6.22 1.20 -3.56
N VAL A 83 5.95 1.07 -4.85
CA VAL A 83 5.70 -0.24 -5.49
C VAL A 83 6.94 -1.12 -5.48
N GLU A 84 8.13 -0.57 -5.72
CA GLU A 84 9.38 -1.30 -5.62
C GLU A 84 9.68 -1.78 -4.19
N GLN A 85 9.36 -0.95 -3.19
CA GLN A 85 9.48 -1.35 -1.80
C GLN A 85 8.55 -2.53 -1.48
N ILE A 86 7.28 -2.45 -1.90
CA ILE A 86 6.30 -3.54 -1.75
C ILE A 86 6.82 -4.81 -2.43
N ASP A 87 7.33 -4.71 -3.66
CA ASP A 87 7.84 -5.86 -4.42
C ASP A 87 8.98 -6.57 -3.69
N ARG A 88 9.94 -5.82 -3.13
CA ARG A 88 11.02 -6.38 -2.32
C ARG A 88 10.52 -7.05 -1.05
N ASP A 89 9.57 -6.43 -0.36
CA ASP A 89 9.04 -6.94 0.91
C ASP A 89 8.18 -8.19 0.72
N VAL A 90 7.36 -8.23 -0.34
CA VAL A 90 6.56 -9.42 -0.71
C VAL A 90 7.48 -10.61 -1.04
N LYS A 91 8.56 -10.41 -1.81
CA LYS A 91 9.51 -11.47 -2.17
C LYS A 91 10.25 -12.09 -0.98
N ARG A 92 10.33 -11.38 0.14
CA ARG A 92 10.97 -11.86 1.38
C ARG A 92 9.97 -12.21 2.49
N THR A 93 8.66 -12.17 2.20
CA THR A 93 7.61 -12.48 3.18
C THR A 93 7.52 -13.99 3.37
N HIS A 94 7.76 -14.49 4.59
CA HIS A 94 7.73 -15.92 4.93
C HIS A 94 8.49 -16.82 3.92
N PRO A 95 9.82 -16.66 3.77
CA PRO A 95 10.63 -17.42 2.81
C PRO A 95 10.59 -18.94 3.05
N GLU A 96 10.34 -19.37 4.28
CA GLU A 96 10.19 -20.78 4.67
C GLU A 96 8.88 -21.41 4.20
N MET A 97 7.86 -20.61 3.87
CA MET A 97 6.55 -21.10 3.46
C MET A 97 6.47 -21.26 1.95
N GLN A 98 6.27 -22.50 1.48
CA GLN A 98 6.08 -22.79 0.06
C GLN A 98 4.89 -22.04 -0.56
N PHE A 99 3.87 -21.74 0.25
CA PHE A 99 2.72 -20.94 -0.18
C PHE A 99 3.10 -19.55 -0.71
N PHE A 100 4.14 -18.93 -0.11
CA PHE A 100 4.62 -17.61 -0.51
C PHE A 100 5.88 -17.69 -1.38
N ASN A 101 6.77 -18.67 -1.17
CA ASN A 101 8.10 -18.71 -1.80
C ASN A 101 8.47 -20.06 -2.45
N GLY A 102 7.50 -20.94 -2.70
CA GLY A 102 7.74 -22.31 -3.19
C GLY A 102 8.18 -22.45 -4.66
N GLY A 103 8.48 -21.35 -5.37
CA GLY A 103 8.87 -21.36 -6.79
C GLY A 103 7.79 -21.85 -7.77
N SER A 104 6.60 -22.20 -7.28
CA SER A 104 5.45 -22.64 -8.09
C SER A 104 4.69 -21.45 -8.69
N SER A 105 3.88 -21.71 -9.72
CA SER A 105 2.95 -20.72 -10.28
C SER A 105 2.00 -20.15 -9.23
N ASP A 106 1.57 -20.98 -8.28
CA ASP A 106 0.64 -20.58 -7.23
C ASP A 106 1.31 -19.63 -6.23
N ALA A 107 2.56 -19.92 -5.85
CA ALA A 107 3.33 -19.03 -4.99
C ALA A 107 3.54 -17.65 -5.64
N LEU A 108 3.86 -17.62 -6.93
CA LEU A 108 3.97 -16.36 -7.69
C LEU A 108 2.63 -15.61 -7.76
N SER A 109 1.52 -16.33 -8.00
CA SER A 109 0.18 -15.75 -8.00
C SER A 109 -0.21 -15.16 -6.64
N ASN A 110 0.19 -15.82 -5.54
CA ASN A 110 0.00 -15.33 -4.18
C ASN A 110 0.81 -14.06 -3.90
N GLN A 111 2.09 -14.03 -4.29
CA GLN A 111 2.93 -12.83 -4.20
C GLN A 111 2.31 -11.66 -4.97
N GLU A 112 1.87 -11.89 -6.21
CA GLU A 112 1.23 -10.87 -7.02
C GLU A 112 -0.07 -10.36 -6.39
N SER A 113 -0.84 -11.22 -5.73
CA SER A 113 -2.04 -10.83 -4.99
C SER A 113 -1.70 -9.95 -3.79
N LEU A 114 -0.70 -10.31 -2.97
CA LEU A 114 -0.21 -9.47 -1.88
C LEU A 114 0.27 -8.10 -2.38
N LYS A 115 1.05 -8.09 -3.46
CA LYS A 115 1.56 -6.88 -4.09
C LYS A 115 0.44 -5.94 -4.55
N ARG A 116 -0.60 -6.48 -5.21
CA ARG A 116 -1.77 -5.69 -5.65
C ARG A 116 -2.51 -5.09 -4.47
N ILE A 117 -2.82 -5.89 -3.44
CA ILE A 117 -3.52 -5.43 -2.23
C ILE A 117 -2.76 -4.27 -1.58
N LEU A 118 -1.45 -4.44 -1.34
CA LEU A 118 -0.61 -3.41 -0.70
C LEU A 118 -0.47 -2.15 -1.58
N THR A 119 -0.39 -2.32 -2.89
CA THR A 119 -0.30 -1.21 -3.85
C THR A 119 -1.58 -0.38 -3.86
N ILE A 120 -2.74 -1.06 -3.93
CA ILE A 120 -4.06 -0.41 -3.88
C ILE A 120 -4.23 0.32 -2.55
N PHE A 121 -3.89 -0.33 -1.43
CA PHE A 121 -3.94 0.30 -0.11
C PHE A 121 -3.10 1.59 -0.05
N ALA A 122 -1.85 1.54 -0.52
CA ALA A 122 -0.95 2.68 -0.51
C ALA A 122 -1.47 3.84 -1.38
N LYS A 123 -2.05 3.54 -2.54
CA LYS A 123 -2.67 4.54 -3.44
C LYS A 123 -3.92 5.18 -2.84
N LEU A 124 -4.77 4.40 -2.18
CA LEU A 124 -5.97 4.91 -1.50
C LEU A 124 -5.66 5.72 -0.24
N ASN A 125 -4.49 5.52 0.38
CA ASN A 125 -4.12 6.14 1.65
C ASN A 125 -2.83 6.97 1.52
N PRO A 126 -2.81 8.09 0.76
CA PRO A 126 -1.58 8.84 0.46
C PRO A 126 -0.89 9.45 1.70
N GLY A 127 -1.61 9.59 2.82
CA GLY A 127 -1.06 10.07 4.09
C GLY A 127 -0.34 9.01 4.93
N ILE A 128 -0.63 7.71 4.72
CA ILE A 128 0.08 6.60 5.38
C ILE A 128 1.07 5.97 4.40
N ARG A 129 0.59 5.68 3.18
CA ARG A 129 1.26 4.87 2.16
C ARG A 129 1.61 3.49 2.68
N TYR A 130 2.48 2.79 1.96
CA TYR A 130 3.06 1.55 2.43
C TYR A 130 4.15 1.81 3.47
N VAL A 131 4.18 0.98 4.52
CA VAL A 131 5.25 0.95 5.50
C VAL A 131 5.69 -0.50 5.68
N GLN A 132 7.02 -0.70 5.68
CA GLN A 132 7.64 -2.01 5.88
C GLN A 132 7.06 -2.69 7.13
N GLY A 133 6.66 -3.95 6.99
CA GLY A 133 5.95 -4.71 8.03
C GLY A 133 4.46 -4.86 7.77
N MET A 134 3.85 -4.01 6.93
CA MET A 134 2.45 -4.19 6.49
C MET A 134 2.25 -5.51 5.72
N ASN A 135 3.28 -5.98 5.00
CA ASN A 135 3.27 -7.28 4.32
C ASN A 135 3.10 -8.43 5.33
N GLU A 136 3.72 -8.35 6.50
CA GLU A 136 3.63 -9.36 7.57
C GLU A 136 2.24 -9.39 8.21
N VAL A 137 1.55 -8.25 8.25
CA VAL A 137 0.15 -8.18 8.72
C VAL A 137 -0.80 -8.78 7.69
N LEU A 138 -0.59 -8.50 6.40
CA LEU A 138 -1.44 -8.97 5.33
C LEU A 138 -1.29 -10.49 5.08
N ALA A 139 -0.07 -11.02 5.15
CA ALA A 139 0.24 -12.40 4.81
C ALA A 139 -0.66 -13.45 5.52
N PRO A 140 -0.81 -13.44 6.86
CA PRO A 140 -1.67 -14.41 7.54
C PRO A 140 -3.15 -14.25 7.16
N LEU A 141 -3.63 -13.03 6.93
CA LEU A 141 -5.02 -12.79 6.48
C LEU A 141 -5.24 -13.44 5.11
N TYR A 142 -4.38 -13.14 4.15
CA TYR A 142 -4.48 -13.68 2.81
C TYR A 142 -4.32 -15.21 2.79
N TYR A 143 -3.39 -15.75 3.58
CA TYR A 143 -3.22 -17.21 3.71
C TYR A 143 -4.51 -17.89 4.15
N VAL A 144 -5.17 -17.37 5.20
CA VAL A 144 -6.43 -17.94 5.70
C VAL A 144 -7.51 -17.88 4.63
N PHE A 145 -7.75 -16.72 4.01
CA PHE A 145 -8.78 -16.60 2.97
C PHE A 145 -8.49 -17.45 1.73
N LYS A 146 -7.23 -17.57 1.32
CA LYS A 146 -6.87 -18.33 0.13
C LYS A 146 -6.98 -19.85 0.33
N ASN A 147 -6.86 -20.32 1.57
CA ASN A 147 -7.04 -21.73 1.94
C ASN A 147 -8.46 -22.03 2.45
N ASP A 148 -9.43 -21.16 2.16
CA ASP A 148 -10.84 -21.43 2.48
C ASP A 148 -11.32 -22.71 1.76
N PRO A 149 -11.96 -23.66 2.47
CA PRO A 149 -12.52 -24.88 1.86
C PRO A 149 -13.57 -24.60 0.78
N ASP A 150 -14.27 -23.46 0.86
CA ASP A 150 -15.20 -23.00 -0.16
C ASP A 150 -14.43 -22.29 -1.28
N GLN A 151 -14.50 -22.89 -2.48
CA GLN A 151 -13.84 -22.38 -3.67
C GLN A 151 -14.30 -20.97 -4.07
N SER A 152 -15.55 -20.60 -3.77
CA SER A 152 -16.08 -19.25 -4.03
C SER A 152 -15.40 -18.20 -3.15
N ASN A 153 -15.17 -18.53 -1.88
CA ASN A 153 -14.48 -17.65 -0.94
C ASN A 153 -12.98 -17.59 -1.25
N SER A 154 -12.32 -18.71 -1.52
CA SER A 154 -10.90 -18.71 -1.87
C SER A 154 -10.59 -18.03 -3.20
N ALA A 155 -11.55 -17.97 -4.13
CA ALA A 155 -11.47 -17.17 -5.35
C ALA A 155 -11.55 -15.65 -5.05
N SER A 156 -12.28 -15.28 -4.00
CA SER A 156 -12.46 -13.89 -3.55
C SER A 156 -11.43 -13.44 -2.50
N ALA A 157 -10.47 -14.30 -2.16
CA ALA A 157 -9.51 -14.11 -1.08
C ALA A 157 -8.75 -12.79 -1.15
N GLU A 158 -8.43 -12.31 -2.36
CA GLU A 158 -7.71 -11.04 -2.54
C GLU A 158 -8.54 -9.84 -2.03
N SER A 159 -9.83 -9.79 -2.38
CA SER A 159 -10.74 -8.73 -1.94
C SER A 159 -11.01 -8.81 -0.44
N ASP A 160 -11.31 -10.02 0.04
CA ASP A 160 -11.69 -10.23 1.44
C ASP A 160 -10.49 -9.93 2.35
N ALA A 161 -9.27 -10.33 1.94
CA ALA A 161 -8.04 -9.95 2.61
C ALA A 161 -7.81 -8.44 2.61
N PHE A 162 -8.09 -7.73 1.50
CA PHE A 162 -7.94 -6.27 1.44
C PHE A 162 -8.82 -5.56 2.47
N PHE A 163 -10.12 -5.86 2.53
CA PHE A 163 -11.00 -5.16 3.48
C PHE A 163 -10.74 -5.57 4.92
N CYS A 164 -10.41 -6.84 5.16
CA CYS A 164 -9.99 -7.28 6.49
C CYS A 164 -8.71 -6.55 6.92
N PHE A 165 -7.73 -6.43 6.02
CA PHE A 165 -6.49 -5.70 6.26
C PHE A 165 -6.72 -4.22 6.55
N VAL A 166 -7.60 -3.54 5.80
CA VAL A 166 -7.99 -2.14 6.05
C VAL A 166 -8.61 -1.99 7.44
N GLU A 167 -9.51 -2.88 7.82
CA GLU A 167 -10.17 -2.84 9.13
C GLU A 167 -9.16 -3.08 10.26
N VAL A 168 -8.32 -4.10 10.14
CA VAL A 168 -7.25 -4.42 11.10
C VAL A 168 -6.29 -3.24 11.25
N LEU A 169 -5.80 -2.68 10.14
CA LEU A 169 -4.92 -1.51 10.17
C LEU A 169 -5.59 -0.29 10.78
N SER A 170 -6.90 -0.11 10.62
CA SER A 170 -7.60 1.05 11.19
C SER A 170 -7.46 1.13 12.71
N GLY A 171 -7.39 -0.04 13.40
CA GLY A 171 -7.26 -0.12 14.85
C GLY A 171 -5.89 0.26 15.40
N PHE A 172 -4.84 0.22 14.58
CA PHE A 172 -3.47 0.54 15.01
C PHE A 172 -2.70 1.40 14.00
N ARG A 173 -3.44 2.12 13.15
CA ARG A 173 -2.93 2.99 12.09
C ARG A 173 -1.83 3.94 12.57
N ASP A 174 -1.98 4.45 13.80
CA ASP A 174 -1.06 5.42 14.38
C ASP A 174 0.35 4.85 14.57
N ASN A 175 0.50 3.52 14.73
CA ASN A 175 1.80 2.86 14.80
C ASN A 175 2.53 2.80 13.45
N PHE A 176 1.81 2.97 12.34
CA PHE A 176 2.35 2.93 10.99
C PHE A 176 2.48 4.33 10.38
N CYS A 177 1.93 5.36 11.03
CA CYS A 177 2.09 6.73 10.57
C CYS A 177 3.42 7.28 11.09
N LYS A 178 4.45 7.38 10.22
CA LYS A 178 5.78 7.91 10.59
C LYS A 178 5.72 9.27 11.32
N GLN A 179 4.73 10.11 10.97
CA GLN A 179 4.52 11.42 11.60
C GLN A 179 4.11 11.32 13.07
N LEU A 180 3.49 10.19 13.44
CA LEU A 180 3.03 9.91 14.80
C LEU A 180 4.04 9.09 15.60
N ASP A 181 5.18 8.68 15.04
CA ASP A 181 6.17 7.86 15.77
C ASP A 181 6.58 8.46 17.13
N ASN A 182 6.69 9.79 17.20
CA ASN A 182 7.03 10.54 18.42
C ASN A 182 5.79 10.99 19.22
N SER A 183 4.60 10.68 18.75
CA SER A 183 3.33 11.03 19.39
C SER A 183 2.98 10.05 20.50
N VAL A 184 2.11 10.50 21.40
CA VAL A 184 1.51 9.69 22.47
C VAL A 184 0.64 8.54 21.96
N VAL A 185 0.27 8.54 20.68
CA VAL A 185 -0.51 7.48 20.03
C VAL A 185 0.31 6.57 19.10
N GLY A 186 1.56 6.92 18.79
CA GLY A 186 2.38 6.13 17.86
C GLY A 186 3.27 5.08 18.52
N ILE A 187 4.13 4.48 17.71
CA ILE A 187 4.88 3.28 18.10
C ILE A 187 5.78 3.47 19.34
N ARG A 188 6.42 4.64 19.50
CA ARG A 188 7.26 4.91 20.68
C ARG A 188 6.47 4.94 21.98
N SER A 189 5.22 5.41 21.94
CA SER A 189 4.31 5.36 23.09
C SER A 189 3.96 3.92 23.44
N THR A 190 3.66 3.08 22.44
CA THR A 190 3.41 1.65 22.63
C THR A 190 4.63 0.94 23.24
N ILE A 191 5.84 1.21 22.74
CA ILE A 191 7.09 0.68 23.30
C ILE A 191 7.31 1.18 24.74
N SER A 192 7.02 2.45 25.01
CA SER A 192 7.15 3.02 26.36
C SER A 192 6.18 2.36 27.35
N LYS A 193 4.94 2.09 26.93
CA LYS A 193 3.95 1.33 27.72
C LYS A 193 4.43 -0.09 27.99
N LEU A 194 5.00 -0.77 26.99
CA LEU A 194 5.60 -2.10 27.18
C LEU A 194 6.76 -2.06 28.19
N SER A 195 7.65 -1.07 28.09
CA SER A 195 8.76 -0.87 29.04
C SER A 195 8.25 -0.63 30.47
N GLN A 196 7.18 0.16 30.64
CA GLN A 196 6.55 0.38 31.94
C GLN A 196 5.90 -0.91 32.51
N LEU A 197 5.23 -1.70 31.66
CA LEU A 197 4.68 -3.00 32.06
C LEU A 197 5.80 -3.96 32.47
N LEU A 198 6.88 -4.03 31.68
CA LEU A 198 8.03 -4.87 32.01
C LEU A 198 8.63 -4.46 33.36
N LYS A 199 8.88 -3.17 33.57
CA LYS A 199 9.38 -2.66 34.85
C LYS A 199 8.50 -3.06 36.04
N ARG A 200 7.18 -3.06 35.85
CA ARG A 200 6.22 -3.42 36.90
C ARG A 200 6.22 -4.92 37.22
N HIS A 201 6.41 -5.77 36.22
CA HIS A 201 6.26 -7.22 36.36
C HIS A 201 7.60 -7.95 36.53
N ASP A 202 8.69 -7.41 36.00
CA ASP A 202 10.04 -7.97 36.04
C ASP A 202 11.08 -6.82 35.98
N GLU A 203 11.34 -6.23 37.16
CA GLU A 203 12.26 -5.10 37.27
C GLU A 203 13.71 -5.50 36.99
N GLU A 204 14.10 -6.74 37.32
CA GLU A 204 15.45 -7.24 37.08
C GLU A 204 15.76 -7.29 35.58
N LEU A 205 14.86 -7.90 34.79
CA LEU A 205 14.97 -7.92 33.34
C LEU A 205 14.93 -6.51 32.75
N TRP A 206 14.05 -5.64 33.25
CA TRP A 206 13.96 -4.25 32.80
C TRP A 206 15.29 -3.49 32.99
N ARG A 207 15.92 -3.61 34.18
CA ARG A 207 17.24 -2.99 34.46
C ARG A 207 18.34 -3.57 33.58
N HIS A 208 18.35 -4.88 33.37
CA HIS A 208 19.32 -5.53 32.50
C HIS A 208 19.22 -4.99 31.07
N LEU A 209 18.01 -4.89 30.52
CA LEU A 209 17.79 -4.32 29.19
C LEU A 209 18.24 -2.86 29.10
N GLU A 210 17.97 -2.02 30.11
CA GLU A 210 18.46 -0.62 30.13
C GLU A 210 19.99 -0.50 30.09
N VAL A 211 20.71 -1.44 30.72
CA VAL A 211 22.18 -1.43 30.76
C VAL A 211 22.76 -1.94 29.43
N VAL A 212 22.13 -2.95 28.82
CA VAL A 212 22.64 -3.59 27.59
C VAL A 212 22.30 -2.81 26.32
N THR A 213 21.22 -2.02 26.32
CA THR A 213 20.79 -1.24 25.13
C THR A 213 21.34 0.20 25.05
N LYS A 214 22.20 0.61 25.99
CA LYS A 214 22.98 1.87 25.93
C LYS A 214 24.39 1.62 25.40
#